data_AF-A0A014P3A0-F1
#
_entry.id   AF-A0A014P3A0-F1
#
_cell.length_a   1.000
_cell.length_b   1.000
_cell.length_c   1.000
_cell.angle_alpha   90.00
_cell.angle_beta   90.00
_cell.angle_gamma   90.00
#
_symmetry.space_group_name_H-M   'P 1'
#
loop_
_entity.id
_entity.type
_entity.pdbx_description
1 polymer ?
#
loop_
_entity_poly.entity_id
_entity_poly.type
_entity_poly.pdbx_seq_one_letter_code
_entity_poly.pdbx_strand_id
1 'polypeptide(L)'
;MALQPCRAHFPRARCALRALTPSLRTYATESTSEPFKASSQESSVPRWSQTPPGMKAPMQLDFAKSFKNKVWKVNNDPAKLDNMYNRLLGPGGSKMLPEELKWLAVTHKSFDQGRRGFNDKLALLGRLTLVMEATKEIVSKAPLPGSRQTDEFDRVPFEHEQLASVDNLSVEEPKDMVSKEKLFALASDAGILDVLRWKPRLPKSLESSGVEVVVNSAVLAILGAITLQHGSVVASKVVRERILARLPKNE
;
A
#
# COMPACT_ATOMS: atom_id res chain seq x y z
N MET A 1 61.54 37.34 8.12
CA MET A 1 62.56 36.49 7.47
C MET A 1 61.86 35.18 7.13
N ALA A 2 61.54 34.96 5.85
CA ALA A 2 62.34 34.18 4.89
C ALA A 2 62.36 32.68 5.26
N LEU A 3 62.09 31.69 4.42
CA LEU A 3 61.80 31.51 3.00
C LEU A 3 61.34 30.02 2.88
N GLN A 4 60.34 29.71 2.04
CA GLN A 4 60.20 28.38 1.40
C GLN A 4 61.37 28.16 0.40
N PRO A 5 61.57 27.03 -0.35
CA PRO A 5 61.14 25.61 -0.26
C PRO A 5 62.29 24.62 -0.69
N CYS A 6 61.93 23.39 -1.15
CA CYS A 6 62.66 22.40 -2.01
C CYS A 6 63.11 21.09 -1.30
N ARG A 7 63.01 19.87 -1.85
CA ARG A 7 62.63 19.35 -3.19
C ARG A 7 62.39 17.82 -3.10
N ALA A 8 61.51 17.32 -4.01
CA ALA A 8 61.39 16.05 -4.76
C ALA A 8 62.15 14.76 -4.30
N HIS A 9 61.69 13.54 -4.56
CA HIS A 9 61.89 12.80 -5.83
C HIS A 9 60.70 11.88 -6.19
N PHE A 10 60.36 11.89 -7.48
CA PHE A 10 59.40 11.01 -8.17
C PHE A 10 59.96 9.59 -8.40
N PRO A 11 59.12 8.62 -8.82
CA PRO A 11 59.28 8.22 -10.22
C PRO A 11 58.01 8.24 -11.06
N ARG A 12 58.29 8.50 -12.35
CA ARG A 12 57.42 8.61 -13.52
C ARG A 12 56.68 7.31 -13.87
N ALA A 13 55.38 7.49 -14.11
CA ALA A 13 54.65 7.22 -15.37
C ALA A 13 54.62 5.80 -15.98
N ARG A 14 53.41 5.32 -16.25
CA ARG A 14 52.97 4.98 -17.63
C ARG A 14 51.51 5.37 -17.86
N CYS A 15 51.29 6.11 -18.95
CA CYS A 15 49.99 6.36 -19.54
C CYS A 15 49.28 5.04 -19.89
N ALA A 16 47.99 4.97 -19.58
CA ALA A 16 47.04 4.19 -20.36
C ALA A 16 45.76 5.01 -20.48
N LEU A 17 45.50 5.46 -21.70
CA LEU A 17 44.26 6.09 -22.14
C LEU A 17 43.09 5.18 -21.76
N ARG A 18 42.31 5.56 -20.74
CA ARG A 18 41.03 4.89 -20.47
C ARG A 18 40.01 5.51 -21.40
N ALA A 19 39.82 4.87 -22.55
CA ALA A 19 38.79 5.20 -23.52
C ALA A 19 37.42 5.35 -22.82
N LEU A 20 36.78 6.48 -23.07
CA LEU A 20 35.36 6.70 -22.76
C LEU A 20 34.55 5.69 -23.57
N THR A 21 34.09 4.63 -22.91
CA THR A 21 33.11 3.72 -23.49
C THR A 21 31.72 4.24 -23.12
N PRO A 22 30.86 4.62 -24.09
CA PRO A 22 29.46 4.85 -23.80
C PRO A 22 28.84 3.53 -23.37
N SER A 23 28.26 3.50 -22.17
CA SER A 23 27.40 2.40 -21.73
C SER A 23 26.11 2.43 -22.55
N LEU A 24 26.14 1.78 -23.71
CA LEU A 24 24.96 1.51 -24.51
C LEU A 24 24.18 0.40 -23.78
N ARG A 25 23.05 0.77 -23.15
CA ARG A 25 22.00 -0.18 -22.79
C ARG A 25 21.46 -0.79 -24.08
N THR A 26 21.91 -1.98 -24.42
CA THR A 26 21.27 -2.83 -25.42
C THR A 26 20.12 -3.59 -24.75
N TYR A 27 18.89 -3.19 -25.07
CA TYR A 27 17.73 -4.06 -24.88
C TYR A 27 17.63 -4.93 -26.13
N ALA A 28 18.20 -6.13 -26.06
CA ALA A 28 18.01 -7.16 -27.08
C ALA A 28 17.61 -8.46 -26.37
N THR A 29 16.32 -8.75 -26.40
CA THR A 29 15.76 -10.05 -26.03
C THR A 29 15.99 -11.01 -27.16
N GLU A 30 17.02 -11.85 -27.06
CA GLU A 30 17.10 -13.07 -27.85
C GLU A 30 16.33 -14.17 -27.11
N SER A 31 15.26 -14.63 -27.76
CA SER A 31 14.40 -15.73 -27.38
C SER A 31 15.19 -17.04 -27.33
N THR A 32 15.66 -17.43 -26.15
CA THR A 32 15.90 -18.84 -25.84
C THR A 32 14.71 -19.36 -25.05
N SER A 33 13.86 -20.10 -25.76
CA SER A 33 12.76 -20.87 -25.21
C SER A 33 13.29 -22.10 -24.48
N GLU A 34 13.82 -21.90 -23.28
CA GLU A 34 13.71 -22.93 -22.25
C GLU A 34 12.51 -22.53 -21.40
N PRO A 35 11.41 -23.29 -21.37
CA PRO A 35 10.37 -23.02 -20.41
C PRO A 35 11.04 -23.15 -19.05
N PHE A 36 11.12 -22.04 -18.31
CA PHE A 36 11.46 -22.08 -16.90
C PHE A 36 10.41 -23.01 -16.28
N LYS A 37 10.73 -24.29 -16.16
CA LYS A 37 10.02 -25.25 -15.32
C LYS A 37 10.29 -24.74 -13.91
N ALA A 38 9.53 -23.73 -13.51
CA ALA A 38 9.21 -23.55 -12.11
C ALA A 38 8.75 -24.94 -11.68
N SER A 39 9.54 -25.61 -10.85
CA SER A 39 9.14 -26.88 -10.27
C SER A 39 7.85 -26.57 -9.52
N SER A 40 6.72 -26.86 -10.15
CA SER A 40 5.41 -26.89 -9.53
C SER A 40 5.38 -28.11 -8.63
N GLN A 41 6.24 -28.12 -7.61
CA GLN A 41 5.87 -28.75 -6.37
C GLN A 41 4.75 -27.87 -5.84
N GLU A 42 3.53 -28.17 -6.30
CA GLU A 42 2.32 -27.77 -5.60
C GLU A 42 2.45 -28.35 -4.20
N SER A 43 3.05 -27.58 -3.29
CA SER A 43 2.89 -27.84 -1.87
C SER A 43 1.39 -27.80 -1.63
N SER A 44 0.80 -28.93 -1.26
CA SER A 44 -0.64 -29.06 -0.96
C SER A 44 -1.12 -28.10 0.14
N VAL A 45 -0.17 -27.52 0.87
CA VAL A 45 -0.37 -26.59 1.97
C VAL A 45 -0.36 -25.15 1.44
N PRO A 46 -1.36 -24.31 1.78
CA PRO A 46 -1.46 -22.97 1.23
C PRO A 46 -0.35 -22.06 1.75
N ARG A 47 0.18 -21.17 0.89
CA ARG A 47 1.38 -20.37 1.17
C ARG A 47 1.25 -19.45 2.38
N TRP A 48 0.03 -19.00 2.68
CA TRP A 48 -0.24 -18.12 3.81
C TRP A 48 -0.10 -18.83 5.16
N SER A 49 -0.16 -20.17 5.20
CA SER A 49 -0.16 -20.96 6.44
C SER A 49 1.26 -21.30 6.93
N GLN A 50 2.18 -21.58 6.02
CA GLN A 50 3.55 -22.03 6.34
C GLN A 50 4.61 -20.98 5.98
N THR A 51 5.68 -20.92 6.78
CA THR A 51 6.91 -20.19 6.42
C THR A 51 7.88 -21.15 5.72
N PRO A 52 8.49 -20.78 4.58
CA PRO A 52 9.46 -21.61 3.89
C PRO A 52 10.59 -22.09 4.82
N PRO A 53 10.92 -23.39 4.84
CA PRO A 53 11.85 -23.95 5.82
C PRO A 53 13.27 -23.37 5.69
N GLY A 54 13.76 -23.13 4.48
CA GLY A 54 15.07 -22.54 4.23
C GLY A 54 15.23 -21.10 4.71
N MET A 55 14.12 -20.40 5.01
CA MET A 55 14.16 -19.04 5.56
C MET A 55 14.12 -19.03 7.10
N LYS A 56 13.97 -20.19 7.76
CA LYS A 56 13.95 -20.28 9.22
C LYS A 56 15.38 -20.31 9.76
N ALA A 57 15.63 -19.47 10.76
CA ALA A 57 16.88 -19.52 11.51
C ALA A 57 16.81 -20.64 12.57
N PRO A 58 17.92 -21.33 12.87
CA PRO A 58 17.95 -22.39 13.87
C PRO A 58 17.73 -21.88 15.31
N MET A 59 18.13 -20.63 15.59
CA MET A 59 17.91 -19.98 16.89
C MET A 59 17.56 -18.49 16.73
N GLN A 60 16.87 -17.94 17.72
CA GLN A 60 16.52 -16.53 17.77
C GLN A 60 17.72 -15.71 18.28
N LEU A 61 18.16 -14.73 17.48
CA LEU A 61 19.28 -13.83 17.81
C LEU A 61 18.82 -12.46 18.35
N ASP A 62 17.51 -12.23 18.45
CA ASP A 62 16.95 -10.92 18.77
C ASP A 62 16.87 -10.66 20.29
N PHE A 63 17.57 -9.64 20.77
CA PHE A 63 17.46 -9.18 22.15
C PHE A 63 16.37 -8.11 22.27
N ALA A 64 15.18 -8.49 22.75
CA ALA A 64 14.11 -7.54 23.01
C ALA A 64 14.28 -6.94 24.41
N LYS A 65 14.06 -5.62 24.57
CA LYS A 65 14.08 -4.94 25.88
C LYS A 65 13.14 -5.59 26.91
N SER A 66 12.02 -6.14 26.45
CA SER A 66 11.11 -6.93 27.28
C SER A 66 10.64 -8.14 26.50
N PHE A 67 10.64 -9.31 27.15
CA PHE A 67 10.10 -10.55 26.57
C PHE A 67 8.62 -10.42 26.20
N LYS A 68 7.85 -9.62 26.96
CA LYS A 68 6.42 -9.37 26.70
C LYS A 68 6.18 -8.74 25.33
N ASN A 69 7.14 -7.98 24.79
CA ASN A 69 7.02 -7.38 23.47
C ASN A 69 7.20 -8.39 22.32
N LYS A 70 7.72 -9.59 22.61
CA LYS A 70 7.87 -10.64 21.59
C LYS A 70 6.57 -11.41 21.34
N VAL A 71 5.68 -11.46 22.33
CA VAL A 71 4.45 -12.25 22.26
C VAL A 71 3.35 -11.41 21.61
N TRP A 72 2.90 -11.84 20.43
CA TRP A 72 1.75 -11.28 19.74
C TRP A 72 0.98 -12.41 19.06
N LYS A 73 -0.31 -12.56 19.39
CA LYS A 73 -1.16 -13.60 18.83
C LYS A 73 -1.72 -13.10 17.50
N VAL A 74 -1.59 -13.91 16.46
CA VAL A 74 -2.08 -13.61 15.11
C VAL A 74 -3.18 -14.61 14.75
N ASN A 75 -4.16 -14.16 13.96
CA ASN A 75 -5.22 -15.03 13.46
C ASN A 75 -4.68 -16.06 12.46
N ASN A 76 -5.16 -17.31 12.59
CA ASN A 76 -4.93 -18.38 11.61
C ASN A 76 -6.25 -19.04 11.16
N ASP A 77 -7.41 -18.58 11.66
CA ASP A 77 -8.71 -19.19 11.37
C ASP A 77 -9.31 -18.56 10.10
N PRO A 78 -9.56 -19.32 9.01
CA PRO A 78 -10.15 -18.81 7.78
C PRO A 78 -11.60 -18.32 7.96
N ALA A 79 -12.37 -18.96 8.84
CA ALA A 79 -13.75 -18.57 9.11
C ALA A 79 -13.86 -17.14 9.69
N LYS A 80 -12.90 -16.73 10.54
CA LYS A 80 -12.85 -15.37 11.08
C LYS A 80 -12.56 -14.33 9.99
N LEU A 81 -11.67 -14.69 9.05
CA LEU A 81 -11.35 -13.87 7.89
C LEU A 81 -12.59 -13.66 7.02
N ASP A 82 -13.32 -14.74 6.70
CA ASP A 82 -14.52 -14.67 5.87
C ASP A 82 -15.63 -13.82 6.51
N ASN A 83 -15.81 -13.93 7.83
CA ASN A 83 -16.76 -13.10 8.57
C ASN A 83 -16.40 -11.61 8.48
N MET A 84 -15.12 -11.25 8.58
CA MET A 84 -14.66 -9.87 8.40
C MET A 84 -14.94 -9.37 6.97
N TYR A 85 -14.63 -10.17 5.94
CA TYR A 85 -14.92 -9.80 4.54
C TYR A 85 -16.41 -9.56 4.29
N ASN A 86 -17.27 -10.38 4.88
CA ASN A 86 -18.71 -10.20 4.77
C ASN A 86 -19.21 -8.95 5.51
N ARG A 87 -18.60 -8.57 6.65
CA ARG A 87 -18.92 -7.31 7.37
C ARG A 87 -18.47 -6.07 6.60
N LEU A 88 -17.31 -6.14 5.95
CA LEU A 88 -16.73 -5.03 5.20
C LEU A 88 -17.44 -4.82 3.85
N LEU A 89 -17.52 -5.88 3.04
CA LEU A 89 -18.00 -5.82 1.65
C LEU A 89 -19.51 -6.13 1.50
N GLY A 90 -20.15 -6.61 2.57
CA GLY A 90 -21.55 -7.04 2.57
C GLY A 90 -21.73 -8.52 2.25
N PRO A 91 -22.98 -8.97 2.04
CA PRO A 91 -23.29 -10.38 1.83
C PRO A 91 -22.60 -10.91 0.57
N GLY A 92 -21.87 -12.03 0.70
CA GLY A 92 -21.08 -12.62 -0.39
C GLY A 92 -19.68 -12.03 -0.57
N GLY A 93 -19.27 -11.08 0.27
CA GLY A 93 -17.93 -10.49 0.24
C GLY A 93 -16.79 -11.51 0.31
N SER A 94 -16.96 -12.57 1.11
CA SER A 94 -15.94 -13.63 1.26
C SER A 94 -15.67 -14.45 0.00
N LYS A 95 -16.59 -14.42 -0.98
CA LYS A 95 -16.48 -15.12 -2.27
C LYS A 95 -15.85 -14.25 -3.36
N MET A 96 -15.66 -12.95 -3.12
CA MET A 96 -15.09 -12.05 -4.13
C MET A 96 -13.60 -12.36 -4.36
N LEU A 97 -12.85 -12.71 -3.33
CA LEU A 97 -11.42 -12.98 -3.47
C LEU A 97 -11.13 -14.45 -3.17
N PRO A 98 -10.22 -15.10 -3.93
CA PRO A 98 -9.78 -16.44 -3.59
C PRO A 98 -9.02 -16.43 -2.26
N GLU A 99 -8.95 -17.58 -1.60
CA GLU A 99 -8.44 -17.67 -0.23
C GLU A 99 -7.03 -17.10 -0.06
N GLU A 100 -6.11 -17.42 -0.97
CA GLU A 100 -4.74 -16.90 -0.89
C GLU A 100 -4.68 -15.37 -0.99
N LEU A 101 -5.49 -14.76 -1.85
CA LEU A 101 -5.56 -13.30 -2.00
C LEU A 101 -6.17 -12.63 -0.77
N LYS A 102 -7.14 -13.28 -0.11
CA LYS A 102 -7.71 -12.79 1.16
C LYS A 102 -6.64 -12.67 2.23
N TRP A 103 -5.82 -13.70 2.39
CA TRP A 103 -4.70 -13.67 3.34
C TRP A 103 -3.60 -12.70 2.93
N LEU A 104 -3.30 -12.59 1.64
CA LEU A 104 -2.29 -11.66 1.12
C LEU A 104 -2.66 -10.21 1.45
N ALA A 105 -3.93 -9.83 1.22
CA ALA A 105 -4.40 -8.46 1.47
C ALA A 105 -4.39 -8.08 2.96
N VAL A 106 -4.60 -9.05 3.86
CA VAL A 106 -4.68 -8.85 5.32
C VAL A 106 -3.34 -9.08 6.02
N THR A 107 -2.28 -9.46 5.30
CA THR A 107 -0.93 -9.64 5.87
C THR A 107 -0.08 -8.41 5.64
N HIS A 108 0.39 -7.79 6.72
CA HIS A 108 1.29 -6.65 6.69
C HIS A 108 2.77 -7.09 6.65
N LYS A 109 3.64 -6.25 6.07
CA LYS A 109 5.08 -6.52 5.94
C LYS A 109 5.80 -6.83 7.25
N SER A 110 5.33 -6.30 8.39
CA SER A 110 5.94 -6.58 9.70
C SER A 110 5.71 -8.01 10.19
N PHE A 111 4.75 -8.74 9.61
CA PHE A 111 4.50 -10.13 9.94
C PHE A 111 5.57 -11.06 9.34
N ASP A 112 6.11 -11.96 10.16
CA ASP A 112 7.11 -12.97 9.76
C ASP A 112 8.27 -12.38 8.93
N GLN A 113 8.66 -11.13 9.22
CA GLN A 113 9.69 -10.37 8.49
C GLN A 113 9.45 -10.29 6.97
N GLY A 114 8.18 -10.31 6.53
CA GLY A 114 7.83 -10.29 5.11
C GLY A 114 8.25 -11.55 4.34
N ARG A 115 8.53 -12.67 5.03
CA ARG A 115 8.83 -13.97 4.40
C ARG A 115 7.62 -14.54 3.66
N ARG A 116 6.42 -14.20 4.13
CA ARG A 116 5.16 -14.48 3.46
C ARG A 116 4.75 -13.27 2.63
N GLY A 117 3.87 -13.48 1.65
CA GLY A 117 3.32 -12.38 0.86
C GLY A 117 2.68 -11.33 1.77
N PHE A 118 2.92 -10.06 1.45
CA PHE A 118 2.41 -8.90 2.18
C PHE A 118 1.76 -7.90 1.22
N ASN A 119 1.00 -6.97 1.78
CA ASN A 119 -0.02 -6.22 1.07
C ASN A 119 0.40 -4.87 0.46
N ASP A 120 1.63 -4.40 0.63
CA ASP A 120 2.09 -3.06 0.22
C ASP A 120 1.76 -2.67 -1.23
N LYS A 121 1.97 -3.58 -2.20
CA LYS A 121 1.68 -3.31 -3.62
C LYS A 121 0.18 -3.19 -3.90
N LEU A 122 -0.62 -4.04 -3.26
CA LEU A 122 -2.08 -3.99 -3.37
C LEU A 122 -2.61 -2.72 -2.72
N ALA A 123 -2.05 -2.33 -1.57
CA ALA A 123 -2.42 -1.11 -0.86
C ALA A 123 -2.14 0.14 -1.71
N LEU A 124 -1.02 0.18 -2.44
CA LEU A 124 -0.72 1.27 -3.36
C LEU A 124 -1.80 1.40 -4.45
N LEU A 125 -2.17 0.28 -5.09
CA LEU A 125 -3.19 0.29 -6.13
C LEU A 125 -4.56 0.70 -5.59
N GLY A 126 -4.96 0.14 -4.44
CA GLY A 126 -6.23 0.49 -3.82
C GLY A 126 -6.29 1.95 -3.38
N ARG A 127 -5.16 2.54 -2.96
CA ARG A 127 -5.06 3.99 -2.69
C ARG A 127 -5.36 4.80 -3.94
N LEU A 128 -4.78 4.44 -5.09
CA LEU A 128 -5.03 5.13 -6.35
C LEU A 128 -6.50 5.02 -6.77
N THR A 129 -7.10 3.83 -6.63
CA THR A 129 -8.52 3.61 -6.92
C THR A 129 -9.43 4.42 -6.00
N LEU A 130 -9.17 4.42 -4.70
CA LEU A 130 -9.99 5.13 -3.72
C LEU A 130 -9.91 6.64 -3.92
N VAL A 131 -8.71 7.19 -4.16
CA VAL A 131 -8.54 8.62 -4.47
C VAL A 131 -9.26 8.98 -5.76
N MET A 132 -9.16 8.16 -6.81
CA MET A 132 -9.84 8.40 -8.08
C MET A 132 -11.37 8.42 -7.93
N GLU A 133 -11.94 7.45 -7.22
CA GLU A 133 -13.39 7.42 -6.98
C GLU A 133 -13.85 8.58 -6.08
N ALA A 134 -13.02 8.96 -5.10
CA ALA A 134 -13.27 10.12 -4.27
C ALA A 134 -13.28 11.43 -5.08
N THR A 135 -12.30 11.62 -5.97
CA THR A 135 -12.26 12.76 -6.91
C THR A 135 -13.49 12.79 -7.81
N LYS A 136 -13.90 11.64 -8.38
CA LYS A 136 -15.12 11.56 -9.20
C LYS A 136 -16.36 11.96 -8.43
N GLU A 137 -16.48 11.54 -7.16
CA GLU A 137 -17.61 11.92 -6.32
C GLU A 137 -17.64 13.43 -6.11
N ILE A 138 -16.51 14.06 -5.79
CA ILE A 138 -16.42 15.53 -5.59
C ILE A 138 -16.77 16.30 -6.88
N VAL A 139 -16.22 15.87 -8.02
CA VAL A 139 -16.49 16.49 -9.34
C VAL A 139 -17.92 16.22 -9.82
N SER A 140 -18.58 15.16 -9.35
CA SER A 140 -19.99 14.90 -9.71
C SER A 140 -21.00 15.75 -8.92
N LYS A 141 -20.58 16.44 -7.86
CA LYS A 141 -21.44 17.33 -7.07
C LYS A 141 -21.70 18.63 -7.82
N ALA A 142 -22.83 19.27 -7.51
CA ALA A 142 -23.09 20.64 -7.95
C ALA A 142 -22.00 21.60 -7.43
N PRO A 143 -21.77 22.75 -8.09
CA PRO A 143 -20.75 23.70 -7.68
C PRO A 143 -20.92 24.13 -6.22
N LEU A 144 -19.88 23.92 -5.41
CA LEU A 144 -19.87 24.25 -3.98
C LEU A 144 -19.65 25.76 -3.78
N PRO A 145 -20.23 26.35 -2.72
CA PRO A 145 -19.96 27.75 -2.38
C PRO A 145 -18.49 27.91 -1.99
N GLY A 146 -17.80 28.89 -2.56
CA GLY A 146 -16.37 29.14 -2.32
C GLY A 146 -15.42 28.33 -3.21
N SER A 147 -15.93 27.54 -4.16
CA SER A 147 -15.11 26.87 -5.19
C SER A 147 -14.35 27.87 -6.06
N ARG A 148 -14.96 29.03 -6.31
CA ARG A 148 -14.37 30.14 -7.03
C ARG A 148 -13.70 31.11 -6.06
N GLN A 149 -12.39 31.27 -6.24
CA GLN A 149 -11.61 32.27 -5.53
C GLN A 149 -11.57 33.57 -6.33
N THR A 150 -11.56 34.70 -5.63
CA THR A 150 -11.37 36.02 -6.24
C THR A 150 -9.94 36.15 -6.72
N ASP A 151 -9.76 36.50 -8.00
CA ASP A 151 -8.44 36.76 -8.57
C ASP A 151 -7.91 38.12 -8.10
N GLU A 152 -6.61 38.22 -7.85
CA GLU A 152 -5.94 39.46 -7.40
C GLU A 152 -5.82 40.49 -8.54
N PHE A 153 -5.84 40.05 -9.80
CA PHE A 153 -5.62 40.89 -10.98
C PHE A 153 -6.92 41.19 -11.75
N ASP A 154 -8.07 41.02 -11.10
CA ASP A 154 -9.41 41.25 -11.68
C ASP A 154 -9.66 40.51 -13.01
N ARG A 155 -9.00 39.36 -13.23
CA ARG A 155 -9.24 38.54 -14.43
C ARG A 155 -10.55 37.77 -14.28
N VAL A 156 -11.32 37.72 -15.37
CA VAL A 156 -12.56 36.93 -15.42
C VAL A 156 -12.22 35.51 -15.89
N PRO A 157 -12.49 34.46 -15.08
CA PRO A 157 -12.25 33.08 -15.47
C PRO A 157 -13.22 32.64 -16.57
N PHE A 158 -12.80 31.68 -17.40
CA PHE A 158 -13.66 31.11 -18.43
C PHE A 158 -14.79 30.28 -17.79
N GLU A 159 -16.05 30.67 -18.04
CA GLU A 159 -17.21 29.99 -17.46
C GLU A 159 -17.72 28.88 -18.39
N HIS A 160 -17.67 27.64 -17.92
CA HIS A 160 -18.23 26.47 -18.60
C HIS A 160 -18.80 25.48 -17.60
N GLU A 161 -19.95 24.88 -17.93
CA GLU A 161 -20.68 23.97 -17.04
C GLU A 161 -19.81 22.79 -16.57
N GLN A 162 -19.04 22.20 -17.49
CA GLN A 162 -18.14 21.08 -17.16
C GLN A 162 -16.97 21.48 -16.25
N LEU A 163 -16.52 22.75 -16.29
CA LEU A 163 -15.41 23.23 -15.46
C LEU A 163 -15.88 23.66 -14.06
N ALA A 164 -17.11 24.16 -13.95
CA ALA A 164 -17.67 24.61 -12.68
C ALA A 164 -17.68 23.51 -11.60
N SER A 165 -17.82 22.25 -12.01
CA SER A 165 -17.77 21.09 -11.10
C SER A 165 -16.36 20.67 -10.69
N VAL A 166 -15.35 20.98 -11.53
CA VAL A 166 -13.94 20.71 -11.24
C VAL A 166 -13.41 21.66 -10.16
N ASP A 167 -13.91 22.90 -10.13
CA ASP A 167 -13.57 23.90 -9.13
C ASP A 167 -13.91 23.46 -7.69
N ASN A 168 -14.79 22.45 -7.52
CA ASN A 168 -15.09 21.85 -6.21
C ASN A 168 -13.84 21.29 -5.52
N LEU A 169 -12.83 20.85 -6.30
CA LEU A 169 -11.57 20.32 -5.77
C LEU A 169 -10.72 21.38 -5.06
N SER A 170 -11.01 22.67 -5.26
CA SER A 170 -10.37 23.77 -4.53
C SER A 170 -10.87 23.89 -3.08
N VAL A 171 -12.07 23.38 -2.80
CA VAL A 171 -12.71 23.44 -1.47
C VAL A 171 -12.57 22.12 -0.74
N GLU A 172 -12.83 21.01 -1.43
CA GLU A 172 -12.81 19.67 -0.85
C GLU A 172 -11.73 18.83 -1.56
N GLU A 173 -10.67 18.45 -0.83
CA GLU A 173 -9.72 17.48 -1.37
C GLU A 173 -10.22 16.04 -1.16
N PRO A 174 -9.86 15.09 -2.05
CA PRO A 174 -10.12 13.67 -1.83
C PRO A 174 -9.57 13.12 -0.51
N LYS A 175 -8.51 13.74 0.03
CA LYS A 175 -7.91 13.37 1.32
C LYS A 175 -8.80 13.77 2.52
N ASP A 176 -9.57 14.84 2.39
CA ASP A 176 -10.47 15.33 3.44
C ASP A 176 -11.73 14.47 3.52
N MET A 177 -12.23 14.06 2.34
CA MET A 177 -13.32 13.12 2.24
C MET A 177 -12.92 11.74 2.78
N VAL A 178 -11.74 11.24 2.39
CA VAL A 178 -11.20 9.94 2.79
C VAL A 178 -10.02 10.12 3.74
N SER A 179 -10.29 10.66 4.93
CA SER A 179 -9.26 10.83 5.95
C SER A 179 -8.82 9.48 6.55
N LYS A 180 -7.60 9.44 7.08
CA LYS A 180 -7.02 8.23 7.69
C LYS A 180 -7.83 7.76 8.91
N GLU A 181 -8.33 8.71 9.69
CA GLU A 181 -9.14 8.47 10.88
C GLU A 181 -10.50 7.86 10.52
N LYS A 182 -11.17 8.41 9.49
CA LYS A 182 -12.45 7.88 8.99
C LYS A 182 -12.31 6.45 8.47
N LEU A 183 -11.25 6.18 7.71
CA LEU A 183 -10.96 4.83 7.22
C LEU A 183 -10.64 3.87 8.37
N PHE A 184 -9.91 4.32 9.38
CA PHE A 184 -9.57 3.51 10.54
C PHE A 184 -10.80 3.16 11.37
N ALA A 185 -11.72 4.11 11.57
CA ALA A 185 -13.00 3.88 12.24
C ALA A 185 -13.83 2.82 11.50
N LEU A 186 -14.02 2.99 10.19
CA LEU A 186 -14.74 2.02 9.34
C LEU A 186 -14.10 0.62 9.39
N ALA A 187 -12.77 0.55 9.37
CA ALA A 187 -12.03 -0.70 9.45
C ALA A 187 -12.15 -1.39 10.81
N SER A 188 -12.20 -0.59 11.88
CA SER A 188 -12.37 -1.06 13.25
C SER A 188 -13.77 -1.64 13.43
N ASP A 189 -14.81 -0.98 12.92
CA ASP A 189 -16.19 -1.47 12.94
C ASP A 189 -16.36 -2.79 12.17
N ALA A 190 -15.61 -2.95 11.06
CA ALA A 190 -15.59 -4.20 10.30
C ALA A 190 -14.83 -5.35 11.02
N GLY A 191 -14.07 -5.05 12.08
CA GLY A 191 -13.27 -6.02 12.81
C GLY A 191 -11.97 -6.41 12.11
N ILE A 192 -11.37 -5.52 11.32
CA ILE A 192 -10.11 -5.82 10.59
C ILE A 192 -8.96 -6.09 11.56
N LEU A 193 -8.89 -5.39 12.68
CA LEU A 193 -7.80 -5.50 13.65
C LEU A 193 -7.63 -6.92 14.21
N ASP A 194 -8.73 -7.66 14.39
CA ASP A 194 -8.75 -9.02 14.94
C ASP A 194 -8.19 -10.07 13.97
N VAL A 195 -8.24 -9.77 12.67
CA VAL A 195 -7.88 -10.69 11.59
C VAL A 195 -6.51 -10.34 10.99
N LEU A 196 -6.12 -9.07 11.08
CA LEU A 196 -4.88 -8.51 10.57
C LEU A 196 -3.65 -9.27 11.07
N ARG A 197 -2.79 -9.67 10.13
CA ARG A 197 -1.53 -10.35 10.44
C ARG A 197 -0.40 -9.34 10.40
N TRP A 198 0.00 -8.88 11.57
CA TRP A 198 1.05 -7.88 11.74
C TRP A 198 1.80 -8.11 13.05
N LYS A 199 2.91 -7.41 13.25
CA LYS A 199 3.65 -7.37 14.50
C LYS A 199 3.75 -5.91 15.00
N PRO A 200 3.08 -5.54 16.11
CA PRO A 200 3.21 -4.21 16.70
C PRO A 200 4.59 -4.04 17.34
N ARG A 201 5.07 -2.79 17.41
CA ARG A 201 6.31 -2.43 18.11
C ARG A 201 6.17 -2.60 19.62
N LEU A 202 5.03 -2.16 20.17
CA LEU A 202 4.67 -2.20 21.59
C LEU A 202 3.25 -2.80 21.72
N PRO A 203 3.12 -4.09 22.07
CA PRO A 203 1.81 -4.74 22.18
C PRO A 203 0.84 -4.08 23.17
N LYS A 204 1.35 -3.35 24.18
CA LYS A 204 0.55 -2.62 25.17
C LYS A 204 0.02 -1.26 24.67
N SER A 205 0.63 -0.70 23.63
CA SER A 205 0.25 0.60 23.06
C SER A 205 0.27 0.48 21.54
N LEU A 206 -0.90 0.13 20.99
CA LEU A 206 -1.06 -0.12 19.56
C LEU A 206 -1.02 1.17 18.74
N GLU A 207 -1.52 2.27 19.31
CA GLU A 207 -1.49 3.61 18.69
C GLU A 207 -0.05 4.06 18.39
N SER A 208 0.83 4.02 19.39
CA SER A 208 2.26 4.33 19.21
C SER A 208 3.00 3.33 18.32
N SER A 209 2.40 2.16 18.06
CA SER A 209 2.90 1.16 17.13
C SER A 209 2.44 1.37 15.69
N GLY A 210 1.64 2.41 15.42
CA GLY A 210 1.15 2.75 14.09
C GLY A 210 -0.01 1.88 13.60
N VAL A 211 -0.86 1.40 14.51
CA VAL A 211 -2.02 0.55 14.17
C VAL A 211 -2.89 1.14 13.06
N GLU A 212 -3.12 2.45 13.09
CA GLU A 212 -3.93 3.17 12.12
C GLU A 212 -3.41 2.99 10.68
N VAL A 213 -2.09 3.15 10.50
CA VAL A 213 -1.43 3.01 9.19
C VAL A 213 -1.56 1.58 8.67
N VAL A 214 -1.38 0.59 9.55
CA VAL A 214 -1.41 -0.83 9.18
C VAL A 214 -2.82 -1.27 8.80
N VAL A 215 -3.82 -0.84 9.57
CA VAL A 215 -5.23 -1.15 9.31
C VAL A 215 -5.71 -0.47 8.03
N ASN A 216 -5.38 0.81 7.83
CA ASN A 216 -5.70 1.53 6.60
C ASN A 216 -5.05 0.86 5.37
N SER A 217 -3.78 0.45 5.49
CA SER A 217 -3.10 -0.31 4.43
C SER A 217 -3.84 -1.60 4.06
N ALA A 218 -4.40 -2.31 5.04
CA ALA A 218 -5.18 -3.53 4.78
C ALA A 218 -6.49 -3.25 4.04
N VAL A 219 -7.24 -2.20 4.40
CA VAL A 219 -8.45 -1.79 3.65
C VAL A 219 -8.10 -1.47 2.21
N LEU A 220 -7.06 -0.66 2.00
CA LEU A 220 -6.59 -0.29 0.67
C LEU A 220 -6.13 -1.51 -0.11
N ALA A 221 -5.44 -2.46 0.53
CA ALA A 221 -5.02 -3.68 -0.13
C ALA A 221 -6.18 -4.58 -0.57
N ILE A 222 -7.27 -4.63 0.20
CA ILE A 222 -8.49 -5.35 -0.19
C ILE A 222 -9.07 -4.71 -1.45
N LEU A 223 -9.17 -3.38 -1.50
CA LEU A 223 -9.65 -2.68 -2.69
C LEU A 223 -8.73 -2.93 -3.90
N GLY A 224 -7.42 -2.88 -3.70
CA GLY A 224 -6.43 -3.19 -4.75
C GLY A 224 -6.47 -4.65 -5.23
N ALA A 225 -6.83 -5.59 -4.36
CA ALA A 225 -7.04 -6.98 -4.77
C ALA A 225 -8.31 -7.13 -5.61
N ILE A 226 -9.38 -6.45 -5.23
CA ILE A 226 -10.66 -6.48 -5.97
C ILE A 226 -10.49 -5.85 -7.36
N THR A 227 -9.75 -4.74 -7.48
CA THR A 227 -9.52 -4.09 -8.77
C THR A 227 -8.76 -4.97 -9.75
N LEU A 228 -7.76 -5.72 -9.29
CA LEU A 228 -7.01 -6.64 -10.14
C LEU A 228 -7.82 -7.89 -10.51
N GLN A 229 -8.63 -8.40 -9.59
CA GLN A 229 -9.37 -9.65 -9.79
C GLN A 229 -10.64 -9.47 -10.64
N HIS A 230 -11.39 -8.38 -10.40
CA HIS A 230 -12.71 -8.14 -11.00
C HIS A 230 -12.77 -6.91 -11.91
N GLY A 231 -11.66 -6.19 -12.05
CA GLY A 231 -11.60 -4.96 -12.83
C GLY A 231 -12.12 -3.72 -12.10
N SER A 232 -11.97 -2.58 -12.77
CA SER A 232 -12.30 -1.27 -12.19
C SER A 232 -13.79 -1.06 -11.96
N VAL A 233 -14.66 -1.55 -12.85
CA VAL A 233 -16.12 -1.33 -12.76
C VAL A 233 -16.70 -1.89 -11.45
N VAL A 234 -16.33 -3.13 -11.11
CA VAL A 234 -16.77 -3.78 -9.87
C VAL A 234 -16.16 -3.07 -8.66
N ALA A 235 -14.87 -2.72 -8.73
CA ALA A 235 -14.20 -2.01 -7.64
C ALA A 235 -14.81 -0.63 -7.35
N SER A 236 -15.10 0.18 -8.38
CA SER A 236 -15.76 1.48 -8.25
C SER A 236 -17.14 1.36 -7.62
N LYS A 237 -17.89 0.29 -7.92
CA LYS A 237 -19.17 0.00 -7.26
C LYS A 237 -18.96 -0.29 -5.77
N VAL A 238 -18.02 -1.18 -5.44
CA VAL A 238 -17.68 -1.52 -4.05
C VAL A 238 -17.23 -0.30 -3.26
N VAL A 239 -16.36 0.55 -3.82
CA VAL A 239 -15.86 1.76 -3.15
C VAL A 239 -17.02 2.69 -2.82
N ARG A 240 -17.90 2.99 -3.77
CA ARG A 240 -19.04 3.89 -3.54
C ARG A 240 -20.04 3.33 -2.52
N GLU A 241 -20.44 2.07 -2.68
CA GLU A 241 -21.52 1.47 -1.87
C GLU A 241 -21.07 0.99 -0.49
N ARG A 242 -19.81 0.58 -0.33
CA ARG A 242 -19.32 -0.07 0.90
C ARG A 242 -18.31 0.75 1.67
N ILE A 243 -17.55 1.62 1.00
CA ILE A 243 -16.56 2.47 1.67
C ILE A 243 -17.14 3.87 1.84
N LEU A 244 -17.33 4.63 0.76
CA LEU A 244 -17.70 6.05 0.81
C LEU A 244 -19.07 6.27 1.52
N ALA A 245 -20.07 5.44 1.21
CA ALA A 245 -21.38 5.50 1.87
C ALA A 245 -21.36 5.18 3.38
N ARG A 246 -20.31 4.53 3.88
CA ARG A 246 -20.18 4.12 5.30
C ARG A 246 -19.15 4.94 6.06
N LEU A 247 -18.47 5.90 5.42
CA LEU A 247 -17.55 6.77 6.13
C LEU A 247 -18.35 7.65 7.12
N PRO A 248 -17.81 7.88 8.33
CA PRO A 248 -18.44 8.81 9.26
C PRO A 248 -18.49 10.20 8.61
N LYS A 249 -19.68 10.79 8.61
CA LYS A 249 -19.89 12.16 8.13
C LYS A 249 -19.34 13.11 9.18
N ASN A 250 -18.70 14.18 8.73
CA ASN A 250 -18.34 15.29 9.62
C ASN A 250 -19.66 15.97 9.99
N GLU A 251 -20.17 15.70 11.20
CA GLU A 251 -21.17 16.56 11.85
C GLU A 251 -20.49 17.84 12.36
#